data_AF-A0A961UZN4-F1
#
_entry.id   AF-A0A961UZN4-F1
#
_cell.length_a   1.000
_cell.length_b   1.000
_cell.length_c   1.000
_cell.angle_alpha   90.00
_cell.angle_beta   90.00
_cell.angle_gamma   90.00
#
_symmetry.space_group_name_H-M   'P 1'
#
loop_
_entity.id
_entity.type
_entity.pdbx_description
1 polymer ?
#
loop_
_entity_poly.entity_id
_entity_poly.type
_entity_poly.pdbx_seq_one_letter_code
_entity_poly.pdbx_strand_id
1 'polypeptide(L)'
;MDATEPVPVKELHGTVRRGIYGEGTKSEREAVFVDTGRDSFLLRRRGGPAYGDKALDRYVGRTITCSGFLLGTTLLAEKIRTVD
;
A
#
# COMPACT_ATOMS: atom_id res chain seq x y z
N MET A 1 -23.80 1.05 4.46
CA MET A 1 -22.39 1.48 4.46
C MET A 1 -21.63 0.33 3.86
N ASP A 2 -21.42 0.38 2.54
CA ASP A 2 -20.90 -0.77 1.80
C ASP A 2 -19.46 -1.00 2.23
N ALA A 3 -19.24 -2.12 2.92
CA ALA A 3 -17.91 -2.67 3.07
C ALA A 3 -17.39 -2.89 1.64
N THR A 4 -16.40 -2.10 1.23
CA THR A 4 -15.83 -2.21 -0.12
C THR A 4 -15.42 -3.66 -0.34
N GLU A 5 -16.06 -4.33 -1.30
CA GLU A 5 -15.73 -5.70 -1.63
C GLU A 5 -14.26 -5.79 -2.02
N PRO A 6 -13.51 -6.82 -1.57
CA PRO A 6 -12.12 -6.98 -1.95
C PRO A 6 -11.98 -7.14 -3.47
N VAL A 7 -11.27 -6.23 -4.13
CA VAL A 7 -10.98 -6.34 -5.56
C VAL A 7 -9.61 -6.99 -5.75
N PRO A 8 -9.51 -8.18 -6.36
CA PRO A 8 -8.23 -8.84 -6.57
C PRO A 8 -7.38 -8.08 -7.60
N VAL A 9 -6.09 -7.92 -7.29
CA VAL A 9 -5.09 -7.34 -8.19
C VAL A 9 -3.93 -8.32 -8.37
N LYS A 10 -3.54 -8.56 -9.63
CA LYS A 10 -2.48 -9.52 -9.95
C LYS A 10 -1.12 -8.85 -10.16
N GLU A 11 -1.09 -7.66 -10.77
CA GLU A 11 0.14 -6.95 -11.13
C GLU A 11 -0.04 -5.44 -11.00
N LEU A 12 -0.27 -4.95 -9.78
CA LEU A 12 -0.27 -3.51 -9.54
C LEU A 12 1.18 -3.02 -9.53
N HIS A 13 1.48 -2.06 -10.39
CA HIS A 13 2.81 -1.49 -10.56
C HIS A 13 2.85 -0.05 -10.05
N GLY A 14 3.90 0.30 -9.30
CA GLY A 14 4.05 1.66 -8.81
C GLY A 14 5.29 1.87 -7.95
N THR A 15 5.58 3.14 -7.67
CA THR A 15 6.68 3.54 -6.81
C THR A 15 6.23 3.56 -5.36
N VAL A 16 6.99 2.94 -4.47
CA VAL A 16 6.69 2.97 -3.05
C VAL A 16 7.17 4.28 -2.44
N ARG A 17 6.30 4.96 -1.69
CA ARG A 17 6.62 6.23 -1.02
C ARG A 17 6.14 6.22 0.42
N ARG A 18 6.76 7.06 1.25
CA ARG A 18 6.20 7.41 2.57
C ARG A 18 5.34 8.66 2.43
N GLY A 19 4.27 8.71 3.21
CA GLY A 19 3.38 9.86 3.28
C GLY A 19 2.56 9.87 4.57
N ILE A 20 1.81 10.94 4.76
CA ILE A 20 0.87 11.08 5.87
C ILE A 20 -0.47 10.47 5.48
N TYR A 21 -0.97 9.53 6.28
CA TYR A 21 -2.31 9.00 6.17
C TYR A 21 -3.24 9.73 7.14
N GLY A 22 -4.39 10.19 6.64
CA GLY A 22 -5.42 10.82 7.48
C GLY A 22 -5.00 12.18 8.04
N GLU A 23 -4.30 12.99 7.23
CA GLU A 23 -3.88 14.35 7.56
C GLU A 23 -5.02 15.17 8.18
N GLY A 24 -4.74 15.85 9.28
CA GLY A 24 -5.71 16.66 10.01
C GLY A 24 -6.74 15.86 10.84
N THR A 25 -6.55 14.54 10.99
CA THR A 25 -7.46 13.68 11.78
C THR A 25 -6.77 13.08 13.00
N LYS A 26 -7.56 12.56 13.96
CA LYS A 26 -7.03 11.78 15.11
C LYS A 26 -6.26 10.51 14.70
N SER A 27 -6.35 10.11 13.44
CA SER A 27 -5.66 8.94 12.90
C SER A 27 -4.45 9.29 12.06
N GLU A 28 -4.05 10.57 12.04
CA GLU A 28 -2.87 11.04 11.34
C GLU A 28 -1.63 10.23 11.75
N ARG A 29 -0.95 9.66 10.75
CA ARG A 29 0.27 8.88 10.97
C ARG A 29 1.07 8.75 9.68
N GLU A 30 2.37 8.50 9.82
CA GLU A 30 3.17 8.04 8.69
C GLU A 30 2.72 6.65 8.22
N ALA A 31 2.65 6.50 6.90
CA ALA A 31 2.34 5.24 6.27
C ALA A 31 3.12 5.08 4.96
N VAL A 32 3.13 3.84 4.45
CA VAL A 32 3.76 3.49 3.19
C VAL A 32 2.67 3.35 2.12
N PHE A 33 2.88 3.96 0.96
CA PHE A 33 1.97 3.98 -0.16
C PHE A 33 2.61 3.39 -1.41
N VAL A 34 1.81 2.83 -2.31
CA VAL A 34 2.20 2.59 -3.71
C VAL A 34 1.57 3.67 -4.56
N ASP A 35 2.39 4.50 -5.18
CA ASP A 35 1.97 5.47 -6.18
C ASP A 35 2.08 4.87 -7.58
N THR A 36 0.93 4.68 -8.23
CA THR A 36 0.81 4.15 -9.60
C THR A 36 0.96 5.23 -10.69
N GLY A 37 1.10 6.50 -10.29
CA GLY A 37 1.11 7.66 -11.18
C GLY A 37 -0.29 8.23 -11.45
N ARG A 38 -1.35 7.46 -11.21
CA ARG A 38 -2.74 7.95 -11.19
C ARG A 38 -3.31 7.99 -9.78
N ASP A 39 -3.16 6.88 -9.08
CA ASP A 39 -3.71 6.68 -7.75
C ASP A 39 -2.60 6.26 -6.77
N SER A 40 -2.79 6.63 -5.51
CA SER A 40 -1.94 6.21 -4.40
C SER A 40 -2.72 5.33 -3.43
N PHE A 41 -2.21 4.13 -3.16
CA PHE A 41 -2.84 3.17 -2.27
C PHE A 41 -1.99 2.95 -1.03
N LEU A 42 -2.62 2.88 0.15
CA LEU A 42 -1.97 2.50 1.40
C LEU A 42 -1.47 1.05 1.28
N LEU A 43 -0.15 0.85 1.30
CA LEU A 43 0.46 -0.47 1.17
C LEU A 43 0.50 -1.18 2.52
N ARG A 44 -0.08 -2.37 2.56
CA ARG A 44 -0.01 -3.28 3.72
C ARG A 44 0.36 -4.67 3.26
N ARG A 45 1.18 -5.39 4.02
CA ARG A 45 1.45 -6.82 3.75
C ARG A 45 0.40 -7.70 4.40
N ARG A 46 0.00 -8.76 3.71
CA ARG A 46 -0.74 -9.89 4.29
C ARG A 46 0.09 -10.46 5.45
N GLY A 47 -0.49 -10.48 6.66
CA GLY A 47 0.20 -10.95 7.87
C GLY A 47 1.22 -9.98 8.48
N GLY A 48 1.40 -8.78 7.90
CA GLY A 48 2.20 -7.71 8.50
C GLY A 48 1.40 -6.87 9.50
N PRO A 49 2.09 -6.03 10.30
CA PRO A 49 1.43 -5.02 11.13
C PRO A 49 0.50 -4.14 10.30
N ALA A 50 -0.60 -3.69 10.90
CA ALA A 50 -1.53 -2.77 10.23
C ALA A 50 -0.90 -1.41 9.93
N TYR A 51 0.02 -0.97 10.79
CA TYR A 51 0.74 0.30 10.72
C TYR A 51 2.20 0.09 11.12
N GLY A 52 3.11 0.90 10.58
CA GLY A 52 4.53 0.86 10.97
C GLY A 52 5.27 -0.43 10.58
N ASP A 53 4.84 -1.11 9.51
CA ASP A 53 5.51 -2.30 9.01
C ASP A 53 6.87 -1.93 8.39
N LYS A 54 7.93 -1.94 9.21
CA LYS A 54 9.29 -1.62 8.80
C LYS A 54 9.83 -2.51 7.68
N ALA A 55 9.23 -3.68 7.43
CA ALA A 55 9.63 -4.52 6.31
C ALA A 55 9.30 -3.87 4.95
N LEU A 56 8.35 -2.92 4.91
CA LEU A 56 8.04 -2.15 3.72
C LEU A 56 9.07 -1.05 3.43
N ASP A 57 9.83 -0.62 4.44
CA ASP A 57 10.81 0.47 4.29
C ASP A 57 11.87 0.15 3.23
N ARG A 58 12.21 -1.14 3.05
CA ARG A 58 13.17 -1.59 2.04
C ARG A 58 12.74 -1.29 0.60
N TYR A 59 11.44 -1.08 0.39
CA TYR A 59 10.89 -0.77 -0.93
C TYR A 59 10.72 0.72 -1.17
N VAL A 60 10.76 1.57 -0.13
CA VAL A 60 10.58 3.02 -0.27
C VAL A 60 11.58 3.59 -1.28
N GLY A 61 11.08 4.38 -2.23
CA GLY A 61 11.83 4.93 -3.35
C GLY A 61 12.01 3.96 -4.53
N ARG A 62 11.63 2.68 -4.39
CA ARG A 62 11.73 1.68 -5.45
C ARG A 62 10.39 1.52 -6.15
N THR A 63 10.48 1.12 -7.41
CA THR A 63 9.32 0.64 -8.17
C THR A 63 9.11 -0.83 -7.88
N ILE A 64 7.86 -1.20 -7.59
CA ILE A 64 7.47 -2.57 -7.29
C ILE A 64 6.34 -3.03 -8.20
N THR A 65 6.23 -4.35 -8.34
CA THR A 65 5.01 -5.02 -8.78
C THR A 65 4.46 -5.85 -7.63
N CYS A 66 3.15 -5.78 -7.41
CA CYS A 66 2.50 -6.43 -6.29
C CYS A 66 1.16 -7.08 -6.66
N SER A 67 0.83 -8.15 -5.94
CA SER A 67 -0.43 -8.89 -6.06
C SER A 67 -1.12 -8.98 -4.70
N GLY A 68 -2.46 -9.03 -4.69
CA GLY A 68 -3.26 -9.10 -3.48
C GLY A 68 -4.66 -8.56 -3.70
N PHE A 69 -5.17 -7.76 -2.76
CA PHE A 69 -6.51 -7.20 -2.81
C PHE A 69 -6.53 -5.70 -2.52
N LEU A 70 -7.33 -4.95 -3.28
CA LEU A 70 -7.72 -3.59 -2.97
C LEU A 70 -8.97 -3.58 -2.10
N LEU A 71 -8.90 -2.83 -1.00
CA LEU A 71 -9.95 -2.61 -0.02
C LEU A 71 -10.11 -1.10 0.15
N GLY A 72 -10.96 -0.49 -0.67
CA GLY A 72 -11.02 0.96 -0.79
C GLY A 72 -9.67 1.53 -1.24
N THR A 73 -9.03 2.32 -0.38
CA THR A 73 -7.71 2.92 -0.63
C THR A 73 -6.54 2.08 -0.12
N THR A 74 -6.81 0.92 0.49
CA THR A 74 -5.77 0.03 1.02
C THR A 74 -5.47 -1.09 0.04
N LEU A 75 -4.19 -1.26 -0.27
CA LEU A 75 -3.67 -2.44 -0.96
C LEU A 75 -3.11 -3.44 0.05
N LEU A 76 -3.81 -4.55 0.24
CA LEU A 76 -3.34 -5.68 1.01
C LEU A 76 -2.52 -6.63 0.11
N ALA A 77 -1.22 -6.39 0.06
CA ALA A 77 -0.27 -7.13 -0.76
C ALA A 77 0.09 -8.49 -0.15
N GLU A 78 -0.05 -9.55 -0.95
CA GLU A 78 0.42 -10.89 -0.63
C GLU A 78 1.83 -11.13 -1.14
N LYS A 79 2.14 -10.57 -2.30
CA LYS A 79 3.46 -10.67 -2.93
C LYS A 79 3.87 -9.29 -3.39
N ILE A 80 5.13 -8.95 -3.12
CA ILE A 80 5.78 -7.71 -3.54
C ILE A 80 7.12 -8.11 -4.15
N ARG A 81 7.41 -7.59 -5.33
CA ARG A 81 8.69 -7.75 -6.03
C ARG A 81 9.16 -6.38 -6.49
N THR A 82 10.44 -6.08 -6.33
CA THR A 82 11.04 -4.91 -6.98
C THR A 82 11.12 -5.15 -8.48
N VAL A 83 10.91 -4.09 -9.25
CA VAL A 83 11.23 -4.07 -10.67
C VAL A 83 12.56 -3.31 -10.75
N ASP A 84 13.61 -4.03 -11.13
CA ASP A 84 14.94 -3.48 -11.32
C ASP A 84 15.02 -2.69 -12.64
#